data_AF-A0A3A9V979-F1
#
_entry.id   AF-A0A3A9V979-F1
#
_cell.length_a   1.000
_cell.length_b   1.000
_cell.length_c   1.000
_cell.angle_alpha   90.00
_cell.angle_beta   90.00
_cell.angle_gamma   90.00
#
_symmetry.space_group_name_H-M   'P 1'
#
loop_
_entity.id
_entity.type
_entity.pdbx_description
1 polymer ?
#
loop_
_entity_poly.entity_id
_entity_poly.type
_entity_poly.pdbx_seq_one_letter_code
_entity_poly.pdbx_strand_id
1 'polypeptide(L)'
;MKKITYLFFLFLVHFGFSQTQEDFEKNMKTIVESMKIDQTDKIFDMFSADLQKTLTKEKLKEIVGAAIKEFGKPIEFDFMLDDNGLRRYLIQTDRDSFMLDVAMSADLKINKLQIE
;
A
#
# COMPACT_ATOMS: atom_id res chain seq x y z
N MET A 1 13.03 9.55 57.83
CA MET A 1 12.20 9.07 56.70
C MET A 1 11.86 10.26 55.81
N LYS A 2 12.49 10.40 54.65
CA LYS A 2 12.10 11.39 53.64
C LYS A 2 12.01 10.65 52.31
N LYS A 3 10.79 10.29 51.92
CA LYS A 3 10.47 9.68 50.62
C LYS A 3 10.35 10.84 49.63
N ILE A 4 11.40 11.11 48.87
CA ILE A 4 11.30 11.99 47.70
C ILE A 4 10.75 11.11 46.58
N THR A 5 9.46 11.29 46.31
CA THR A 5 8.72 10.58 45.27
C THR A 5 9.25 11.04 43.91
N TYR A 6 9.88 10.12 43.17
CA TYR A 6 10.22 10.30 41.77
C TYR A 6 8.93 10.45 40.96
N LEU A 7 8.58 11.67 40.56
CA LEU A 7 7.56 11.91 39.54
C LEU A 7 8.26 12.07 38.19
N PHE A 8 8.73 10.94 37.64
CA PHE A 8 9.24 10.88 36.28
C PHE A 8 8.02 10.80 35.35
N PHE A 9 7.49 11.96 34.97
CA PHE A 9 6.43 12.10 33.97
C PHE A 9 7.03 11.77 32.59
N LEU A 10 7.20 10.48 32.29
CA LEU A 10 7.43 9.99 30.94
C LEU A 10 6.14 10.18 30.15
N PHE A 11 5.94 11.38 29.61
CA PHE A 11 5.11 11.56 28.43
C PHE A 11 5.81 10.85 27.26
N LEU A 12 5.66 9.53 27.19
CA LEU A 12 5.86 8.77 25.97
C LEU A 12 4.72 9.12 25.03
N VAL A 13 4.79 10.32 24.45
CA VAL A 13 3.91 10.71 23.34
C VAL A 13 4.31 9.82 22.17
N HIS A 14 3.63 8.68 22.05
CA HIS A 14 3.66 7.89 20.84
C HIS A 14 2.86 8.69 19.82
N PHE A 15 3.55 9.49 19.02
CA PHE A 15 2.95 10.08 17.83
C PHE A 15 2.62 8.93 16.88
N GLY A 16 1.40 8.40 16.98
CA GLY A 16 0.85 7.51 15.98
C GLY A 16 0.53 8.34 14.76
N PHE A 17 1.44 8.40 13.79
CA PHE A 17 1.12 8.92 12.47
C PHE A 17 0.19 7.91 11.79
N SER A 18 -1.10 8.23 11.76
CA SER A 18 -2.07 7.51 10.93
C SER A 18 -1.80 7.87 9.47
N GLN A 19 -1.87 6.88 8.57
CA GLN A 19 -1.80 7.14 7.13
C GLN A 19 -3.00 7.99 6.73
N THR A 20 -2.74 9.04 5.95
CA THR A 20 -3.78 9.93 5.45
C THR A 20 -4.33 9.42 4.13
N GLN A 21 -5.46 9.98 3.70
CA GLN A 21 -5.98 9.70 2.36
C GLN A 21 -5.01 10.13 1.25
N GLU A 22 -4.32 11.26 1.44
CA GLU A 22 -3.33 11.75 0.48
C GLU A 22 -2.14 10.79 0.32
N ASP A 23 -1.69 10.15 1.41
CA ASP A 23 -0.61 9.16 1.36
C ASP A 23 -0.99 7.96 0.48
N PHE A 24 -2.22 7.47 0.66
CA PHE A 24 -2.75 6.36 -0.12
C PHE A 24 -2.94 6.75 -1.59
N GLU A 25 -3.51 7.92 -1.88
CA GLU A 25 -3.70 8.40 -3.26
C GLU A 25 -2.35 8.54 -4.00
N LYS A 26 -1.31 9.04 -3.34
CA LYS A 26 0.04 9.13 -3.89
C LYS A 26 0.63 7.76 -4.23
N ASN A 27 0.48 6.80 -3.31
CA ASN A 27 0.95 5.44 -3.55
C ASN A 27 0.15 4.76 -4.67
N MET A 28 -1.17 4.92 -4.70
CA MET A 28 -2.03 4.39 -5.77
C MET A 28 -1.69 4.94 -7.15
N LYS A 29 -1.45 6.25 -7.24
CA LYS A 29 -0.97 6.87 -8.48
C LYS A 29 0.33 6.22 -8.95
N THR A 30 1.27 6.01 -8.03
CA THR A 30 2.56 5.36 -8.35
C THR A 30 2.37 3.92 -8.81
N ILE A 31 1.48 3.14 -8.18
CA ILE A 31 1.16 1.76 -8.55
C ILE A 31 0.57 1.72 -9.97
N VAL A 32 -0.49 2.50 -10.22
CA VAL A 32 -1.20 2.51 -11.51
C VAL A 32 -0.30 3.00 -12.63
N GLU A 33 0.48 4.06 -12.42
CA GLU A 33 1.46 4.54 -13.40
C GLU A 33 2.53 3.48 -13.68
N SER A 34 3.04 2.81 -12.64
CA SER A 34 4.07 1.77 -12.80
C SER A 34 3.52 0.54 -13.53
N MET A 35 2.26 0.15 -13.32
CA MET A 35 1.61 -0.91 -14.08
C MET A 35 1.44 -0.54 -15.56
N LYS A 36 1.10 0.71 -15.88
CA LYS A 36 0.92 1.18 -17.27
C LYS A 36 2.20 1.07 -18.11
N ILE A 37 3.35 1.36 -17.50
CA ILE A 37 4.66 1.43 -18.17
C ILE A 37 5.58 0.25 -17.84
N ASP A 38 5.01 -0.86 -17.33
CA ASP A 38 5.71 -2.11 -17.00
C ASP A 38 6.90 -1.94 -16.03
N GLN A 39 6.81 -0.98 -15.10
CA GLN A 39 7.83 -0.68 -14.08
C GLN A 39 7.50 -1.35 -12.74
N THR A 40 7.30 -2.67 -12.76
CA THR A 40 6.96 -3.45 -11.56
C THR A 40 8.00 -3.34 -10.44
N ASP A 41 9.26 -3.08 -10.77
CA ASP A 41 10.31 -2.82 -9.77
C ASP A 41 9.99 -1.63 -8.86
N LYS A 42 9.38 -0.56 -9.40
CA LYS A 42 8.97 0.60 -8.59
C LYS A 42 7.89 0.24 -7.58
N ILE A 43 6.96 -0.64 -7.95
CA ILE A 43 5.93 -1.14 -7.04
C ILE A 43 6.59 -1.96 -5.93
N PHE A 44 7.55 -2.81 -6.29
CA PHE A 44 8.29 -3.62 -5.33
C PHE A 44 9.05 -2.76 -4.30
N ASP A 45 9.66 -1.66 -4.73
CA ASP A 45 10.43 -0.77 -3.85
C ASP A 45 9.53 -0.01 -2.84
N MET A 46 8.21 0.02 -3.08
CA MET A 46 7.21 0.56 -2.14
C MET A 46 6.82 -0.44 -1.05
N PHE A 47 7.15 -1.72 -1.21
CA PHE A 47 6.80 -2.75 -0.23
C PHE A 47 7.59 -2.59 1.06
N SER A 48 6.96 -3.00 2.17
CA SER A 48 7.63 -3.11 3.46
C SER A 48 8.72 -4.19 3.37
N ALA A 49 9.73 -4.09 4.23
CA ALA A 49 10.80 -5.08 4.27
C ALA A 49 10.29 -6.50 4.52
N ASP A 50 9.18 -6.65 5.25
CA ASP A 50 8.59 -7.96 5.52
C ASP A 50 7.84 -8.52 4.31
N LEU A 51 7.13 -7.67 3.56
CA LEU A 51 6.49 -8.10 2.31
C LEU A 51 7.53 -8.46 1.24
N GLN A 52 8.65 -7.72 1.17
CA GLN A 52 9.76 -8.03 0.26
C GLN A 52 10.46 -9.36 0.58
N LYS A 53 10.34 -9.89 1.81
CA LYS A 53 10.87 -11.22 2.17
C LYS A 53 9.98 -12.36 1.70
N THR A 54 8.68 -12.12 1.57
CA THR A 54 7.68 -13.16 1.26
C THR A 54 7.21 -13.14 -0.18
N LEU A 55 7.29 -11.98 -0.83
CA LEU A 55 6.96 -11.77 -2.23
C LEU A 55 8.23 -11.33 -2.97
N THR A 56 8.58 -12.01 -4.06
CA THR A 56 9.74 -11.64 -4.88
C THR A 56 9.36 -10.69 -6.01
N LYS A 57 10.36 -10.00 -6.60
CA LYS A 57 10.16 -9.14 -7.77
C LYS A 57 9.58 -9.90 -8.95
N GLU A 58 10.08 -11.10 -9.20
CA GLU A 58 9.64 -11.98 -10.28
C GLU A 58 8.17 -12.36 -10.07
N LYS A 59 7.79 -12.72 -8.83
CA LYS A 59 6.41 -13.09 -8.54
C LYS A 59 5.46 -11.90 -8.66
N LEU A 60 5.87 -10.71 -8.24
CA LEU A 60 5.09 -9.50 -8.46
C LEU A 60 4.90 -9.22 -9.95
N LYS A 61 5.94 -9.39 -10.77
CA LYS A 61 5.85 -9.24 -12.23
C LYS A 61 4.90 -10.25 -12.87
N GLU A 62 4.89 -11.49 -12.41
CA GLU A 62 3.90 -12.49 -12.84
C GLU A 62 2.47 -12.06 -12.50
N ILE A 63 2.23 -11.59 -11.27
CA ILE A 63 0.90 -11.17 -10.81
C ILE A 63 0.41 -9.96 -11.62
N VAL A 64 1.23 -8.91 -11.73
CA VAL A 64 0.88 -7.70 -12.50
C VAL A 64 0.70 -8.03 -13.98
N GLY A 65 1.57 -8.86 -14.55
CA GLY A 65 1.46 -9.30 -15.94
C GLY A 65 0.20 -10.12 -16.21
N ALA A 66 -0.20 -10.98 -15.27
CA ALA A 66 -1.46 -11.72 -15.34
C ALA A 66 -2.66 -10.77 -15.32
N ALA A 67 -2.68 -9.81 -14.40
CA ALA A 67 -3.75 -8.81 -14.31
C ALA A 67 -3.86 -7.96 -15.59
N ILE A 68 -2.74 -7.49 -16.14
CA ILE A 68 -2.74 -6.73 -17.40
C ILE A 68 -3.22 -7.60 -18.58
N LYS A 69 -2.83 -8.88 -18.60
CA LYS A 69 -3.27 -9.81 -19.64
C LYS A 69 -4.77 -10.09 -19.56
N GLU A 70 -5.32 -10.20 -18.36
CA GLU A 70 -6.72 -10.51 -18.10
C GLU A 70 -7.61 -9.28 -18.29
N PHE A 71 -7.38 -8.24 -17.50
CA PHE A 71 -8.24 -7.07 -17.42
C PHE A 71 -7.87 -5.98 -18.40
N GLY A 72 -6.60 -5.83 -18.76
CA GLY A 72 -6.12 -4.76 -19.63
C GLY A 72 -5.17 -3.80 -18.93
N LYS A 73 -4.71 -2.75 -19.64
CA LYS A 73 -3.82 -1.75 -19.05
C LYS A 73 -4.63 -0.78 -18.19
N PRO A 74 -4.20 -0.50 -16.94
CA PRO A 74 -4.89 0.48 -16.09
C PRO A 74 -4.99 1.85 -16.74
N ILE A 75 -6.08 2.58 -16.48
CA ILE A 75 -6.33 3.95 -16.93
C ILE A 75 -6.42 4.88 -15.72
N GLU A 76 -7.27 4.55 -14.75
CA GLU A 76 -7.49 5.33 -13.55
C GLU A 76 -7.90 4.43 -12.38
N PHE A 77 -8.05 5.02 -11.20
CA PHE A 77 -8.46 4.32 -9.99
C PHE A 77 -9.45 5.16 -9.20
N ASP A 78 -10.43 4.47 -8.61
CA ASP A 78 -11.42 5.08 -7.73
C ASP A 78 -11.34 4.42 -6.35
N PHE A 79 -11.35 5.24 -5.29
CA PHE A 79 -11.45 4.74 -3.93
C PHE A 79 -12.86 4.20 -3.68
N MET A 80 -12.94 2.97 -3.16
CA MET A 80 -14.21 2.29 -2.92
C MET A 80 -14.59 2.29 -1.44
N LEU A 81 -13.72 1.75 -0.59
CA LEU A 81 -13.95 1.68 0.85
C LEU A 81 -12.65 1.49 1.63
N ASP A 82 -12.72 1.78 2.93
CA ASP A 82 -11.69 1.48 3.93
C ASP A 82 -12.30 0.49 4.93
N ASP A 83 -11.70 -0.69 5.03
CA ASP A 83 -11.99 -1.70 6.04
C ASP A 83 -10.78 -1.84 6.96
N ASN A 84 -10.78 -1.08 8.06
CA ASN A 84 -9.77 -1.16 9.12
C ASN A 84 -8.32 -1.01 8.62
N GLY A 85 -8.07 -0.06 7.71
CA GLY A 85 -6.74 0.21 7.15
C GLY A 85 -6.39 -0.63 5.91
N LEU A 86 -7.28 -1.54 5.51
CA LEU A 86 -7.28 -2.14 4.18
C LEU A 86 -8.18 -1.29 3.27
N ARG A 87 -7.57 -0.61 2.30
CA ARG A 87 -8.30 0.21 1.35
C ARG A 87 -8.48 -0.50 0.04
N ARG A 88 -9.71 -0.47 -0.45
CA ARG A 88 -10.10 -1.07 -1.73
C ARG A 88 -10.26 0.00 -2.79
N TYR A 89 -9.70 -0.27 -3.96
CA TYR A 89 -9.77 0.60 -5.13
C TYR A 89 -10.34 -0.16 -6.32
N LEU A 90 -11.23 0.47 -7.07
CA LEU A 90 -11.61 -0.01 -8.39
C LEU A 90 -10.57 0.50 -9.38
N ILE A 91 -9.88 -0.40 -10.07
CA ILE A 91 -8.94 -0.05 -11.13
C ILE A 91 -9.68 -0.19 -12.46
N GLN A 92 -9.89 0.93 -13.12
CA GLN A 92 -10.44 0.94 -14.47
C GLN A 92 -9.32 0.69 -15.47
N THR A 93 -9.57 -0.15 -16.47
CA THR A 93 -8.60 -0.49 -17.51
C THR A 93 -9.17 -0.23 -18.91
N ASP A 94 -8.36 -0.44 -19.94
CA ASP A 94 -8.78 -0.31 -21.34
C ASP A 94 -9.70 -1.44 -21.85
N ARG A 95 -9.95 -2.48 -21.05
CA ARG A 95 -10.80 -3.61 -21.43
C ARG A 95 -11.85 -3.95 -20.37
N ASP A 96 -11.49 -3.96 -19.09
CA ASP A 96 -12.42 -4.24 -17.98
C ASP A 96 -12.04 -3.43 -16.72
N SER A 97 -12.41 -3.90 -15.54
CA SER A 97 -11.99 -3.38 -14.25
C SER A 97 -11.67 -4.52 -13.28
N PHE A 98 -10.83 -4.25 -12.30
CA PHE A 98 -10.53 -5.18 -11.21
C PHE A 98 -10.41 -4.42 -9.89
N MET A 99 -10.52 -5.14 -8.78
CA MET A 99 -10.37 -4.55 -7.46
C MET A 99 -8.93 -4.71 -6.97
N LEU A 100 -8.39 -3.64 -6.39
CA LEU A 100 -7.07 -3.65 -5.76
C LEU A 100 -7.19 -3.27 -4.29
N ASP A 101 -6.80 -4.20 -3.43
CA ASP A 101 -6.72 -4.00 -2.00
C ASP A 101 -5.30 -3.64 -1.59
N VAL A 102 -5.16 -2.53 -0.87
CA VAL A 102 -3.88 -1.99 -0.40
C VAL A 102 -3.95 -1.66 1.08
N ALA A 103 -2.98 -2.16 1.85
CA ALA A 103 -2.74 -1.70 3.21
C ALA A 103 -1.31 -1.17 3.34
N MET A 104 -1.13 -0.19 4.23
CA MET A 104 0.13 0.50 4.45
C MET A 104 0.54 0.46 5.92
N SER A 105 1.85 0.35 6.17
CA SER A 105 2.45 0.51 7.49
C SER A 105 2.68 1.99 7.84
N ALA A 106 3.01 2.26 9.11
CA ALA A 106 3.19 3.62 9.64
C ALA A 106 4.28 4.45 8.92
N ASP A 107 5.21 3.79 8.25
CA ASP A 107 6.26 4.37 7.41
C ASP A 107 5.85 4.52 5.93
N LEU A 108 4.55 4.43 5.64
CA LEU A 108 3.94 4.57 4.31
C LEU A 108 4.38 3.49 3.30
N LYS A 109 4.94 2.37 3.78
CA LYS A 109 5.25 1.20 2.97
C LYS A 109 4.03 0.31 2.80
N ILE A 110 3.90 -0.32 1.64
CA ILE A 110 2.83 -1.27 1.36
C ILE A 110 3.12 -2.57 2.11
N ASN A 111 2.22 -3.00 2.98
CA ASN A 111 2.33 -4.26 3.71
C ASN A 111 1.34 -5.33 3.21
N LYS A 112 0.35 -4.93 2.40
CA LYS A 112 -0.55 -5.84 1.66
C LYS A 112 -0.90 -5.21 0.32
N LEU A 113 -0.82 -6.01 -0.75
CA LEU A 113 -1.30 -5.69 -2.09
C LEU A 113 -1.95 -6.93 -2.67
N GLN A 114 -3.21 -6.85 -3.06
CA GLN A 114 -3.99 -7.98 -3.56
C GLN A 114 -4.91 -7.53 -4.70
N ILE A 115 -4.93 -8.30 -5.79
CA ILE A 115 -5.82 -8.11 -6.94
C ILE A 115 -6.99 -9.10 -6.79
N GLU A 116 -8.23 -8.61 -6.91
CA GLU A 116 -9.47 -9.41 -6.93
C GLU A 116 -10.20 -9.26 -8.27
#